data_AF-A0A6C0KE88-F1
#
_entry.id   AF-A0A6C0KE88-F1
#
_cell.length_a   1.000
_cell.length_b   1.000
_cell.length_c   1.000
_cell.angle_alpha   90.00
_cell.angle_beta   90.00
_cell.angle_gamma   90.00
#
_symmetry.space_group_name_H-M   'P 1'
#
loop_
_entity.id
_entity.type
_entity.pdbx_description
1 polymer ?
#
loop_
_entity_poly.entity_id
_entity_poly.type
_entity_poly.pdbx_seq_one_letter_code
_entity_poly.pdbx_strand_id
1 'polypeptide(L)'
;MIYKLYKTIYLDKYNKCYKNIITINKNPNDPALTTVLKQVSRQKLSPFEGFDCCKENNSCILAFIDPNTKEFLIEDNIDQVFSILIDNDYKIEYKMTKLIKDSKLICLISK
;
A
#
# COMPACT_ATOMS: atom_id res chain seq x y z
N MET A 1 5.55 15.66 -5.57
CA MET A 1 5.33 14.42 -6.36
C MET A 1 4.08 13.71 -5.88
N ILE A 2 3.29 13.10 -6.77
CA ILE A 2 2.03 12.41 -6.39
C ILE A 2 2.26 10.91 -6.26
N TYR A 3 1.70 10.31 -5.21
CA TYR A 3 1.74 8.89 -4.90
C TYR A 3 0.33 8.34 -4.77
N LYS A 4 0.18 7.04 -4.99
CA LYS A 4 -1.10 6.34 -4.95
C LYS A 4 -1.06 5.30 -3.85
N LEU A 5 -2.06 5.35 -2.97
CA LEU A 5 -2.29 4.35 -1.93
C LEU A 5 -3.39 3.40 -2.39
N TYR A 6 -3.12 2.10 -2.30
CA TYR A 6 -4.04 1.05 -2.70
C TYR A 6 -4.14 -0.03 -1.64
N LYS A 7 -5.28 -0.72 -1.62
CA LYS A 7 -5.41 -2.00 -0.94
C LYS A 7 -4.91 -3.14 -1.83
N THR A 8 -4.06 -3.98 -1.27
CA THR A 8 -3.53 -5.17 -1.94
C THR A 8 -3.86 -6.40 -1.11
N ILE A 9 -4.34 -7.46 -1.76
CA ILE A 9 -4.60 -8.74 -1.09
C ILE A 9 -3.26 -9.40 -0.76
N TYR A 10 -3.07 -9.74 0.50
CA TYR A 10 -1.89 -10.42 1.01
C TYR A 10 -2.29 -11.68 1.76
N LEU A 11 -1.63 -12.79 1.45
CA LEU A 11 -1.80 -14.05 2.16
C LEU A 11 -0.85 -14.09 3.37
N ASP A 12 -1.45 -14.01 4.55
CA ASP A 12 -0.78 -14.29 5.81
C ASP A 12 -0.59 -15.80 5.93
N LYS A 13 0.64 -16.27 5.66
CA LYS A 13 0.98 -17.70 5.65
C LYS A 13 0.90 -18.34 7.04
N TYR A 14 1.07 -17.55 8.10
CA TYR A 14 1.01 -18.06 9.47
C TYR A 14 -0.43 -18.33 9.89
N ASN A 15 -1.30 -17.33 9.71
CA ASN A 15 -2.71 -17.43 10.05
C ASN A 15 -3.58 -18.08 8.95
N LYS A 16 -2.98 -18.36 7.78
CA LYS A 16 -3.63 -18.94 6.59
C LYS A 16 -4.86 -18.16 6.15
N CYS A 17 -4.80 -16.83 6.22
CA CYS A 17 -5.90 -15.94 5.84
C CYS A 17 -5.45 -14.83 4.89
N TYR A 18 -6.40 -14.34 4.09
CA TYR A 18 -6.17 -13.20 3.21
C TYR A 18 -6.54 -11.91 3.94
N LYS A 19 -5.64 -10.92 3.87
CA LYS A 19 -5.82 -9.58 4.45
C LYS A 19 -5.64 -8.53 3.36
N ASN A 20 -6.44 -7.47 3.40
CA ASN A 20 -6.24 -6.30 2.54
C ASN A 20 -5.25 -5.36 3.23
N ILE A 21 -3.99 -5.42 2.81
CA ILE A 21 -2.94 -4.55 3.34
C ILE A 21 -2.87 -3.25 2.54
N ILE A 22 -2.45 -2.18 3.20
CA ILE A 22 -2.31 -0.86 2.59
C ILE A 22 -0.92 -0.76 1.94
N THR A 23 -0.87 -0.33 0.68
CA THR A 23 0.34 -0.29 -0.13
C THR A 23 0.51 1.03 -0.86
N ILE A 24 1.76 1.39 -1.19
CA ILE A 24 2.11 2.58 -1.97
C ILE A 24 2.74 2.18 -3.31
N ASN A 25 2.39 2.92 -4.36
CA ASN A 25 2.79 2.58 -5.74
C ASN A 25 4.28 2.72 -6.04
N LYS A 26 4.97 3.60 -5.30
CA LYS A 26 6.41 3.88 -5.47
C LYS A 26 7.00 4.34 -4.15
N ASN A 27 8.30 4.10 -3.97
CA ASN A 27 9.00 4.59 -2.80
C ASN A 27 9.09 6.13 -2.87
N PRO A 28 8.61 6.86 -1.85
CA PRO A 28 8.80 8.30 -1.78
C PRO A 28 10.25 8.73 -1.49
N ASN A 29 11.14 7.78 -1.16
CA ASN A 29 12.51 8.03 -0.71
C ASN A 29 12.57 9.02 0.46
N ASP A 30 11.50 9.05 1.25
CA ASP A 30 11.35 9.89 2.44
C ASP A 30 11.80 9.08 3.67
N PRO A 31 12.82 9.54 4.41
CA PRO A 31 13.28 8.87 5.62
C PRO A 31 12.16 8.62 6.63
N ALA A 32 11.17 9.53 6.70
CA ALA A 32 10.04 9.41 7.59
C ALA A 32 9.15 8.18 7.27
N LEU A 33 8.94 7.90 5.99
CA LEU A 33 8.12 6.77 5.57
C LEU A 33 8.92 5.47 5.45
N THR A 34 10.25 5.53 5.48
CA THR A 34 11.11 4.34 5.34
C THR A 34 10.97 3.39 6.54
N THR A 35 10.68 3.91 7.73
CA THR A 35 10.51 3.09 8.96
C THR A 35 9.17 2.37 9.05
N VAL A 36 8.17 2.87 8.32
CA VAL A 36 6.77 2.38 8.29
C VAL A 36 6.42 1.70 6.97
N LEU A 37 7.34 1.67 6.00
CA LEU A 37 7.19 0.95 4.74
C LEU A 37 8.07 -0.29 4.74
N LYS A 38 7.47 -1.41 4.37
CA LYS A 38 8.16 -2.69 4.20
C LYS A 38 7.96 -3.21 2.79
N GLN A 39 9.08 -3.54 2.14
CA GLN A 39 9.04 -4.23 0.87
C GLN A 39 8.67 -5.70 1.09
N VAL A 40 7.67 -6.17 0.36
CA VAL A 40 7.22 -7.56 0.41
C VAL A 40 7.08 -8.11 -1.00
N SER A 41 7.44 -9.38 -1.19
CA SER A 41 7.26 -10.05 -2.46
C SER A 41 5.76 -10.18 -2.75
N ARG A 42 5.38 -9.82 -3.97
CA ARG A 42 4.01 -10.01 -4.44
C ARG A 42 3.73 -11.50 -4.52
N GLN A 43 2.72 -11.94 -3.77
CA GLN A 43 2.25 -13.32 -3.85
C GLN A 43 1.25 -13.45 -5.00
N LYS A 44 1.36 -14.55 -5.75
CA LYS A 44 0.35 -14.89 -6.76
C LYS A 44 -0.97 -15.16 -6.05
N LEU A 45 -2.06 -14.55 -6.53
CA LEU A 45 -3.39 -14.79 -5.99
C LEU A 45 -4.00 -16.08 -6.54
N SER A 46 -3.46 -16.58 -7.66
CA SER A 46 -3.90 -17.81 -8.30
C SER A 46 -2.70 -18.58 -8.87
N PRO A 47 -2.71 -19.92 -8.86
CA PRO A 47 -1.70 -20.73 -9.56
C PRO A 47 -1.69 -20.46 -11.07
N PHE A 48 -2.78 -19.92 -11.63
CA PHE A 48 -2.91 -19.54 -13.02
C PHE A 48 -2.49 -18.10 -13.31
N GLU A 49 -2.08 -17.32 -12.28
CA GLU A 49 -1.56 -15.97 -12.48
C GLU A 49 -0.17 -16.06 -13.14
N GLY A 50 -0.19 -15.94 -14.47
CA GLY A 50 0.97 -15.98 -15.34
C GLY A 50 1.62 -14.60 -15.53
N PHE A 51 2.72 -14.59 -16.28
CA PHE A 51 3.35 -13.36 -16.75
C PHE A 51 2.46 -12.72 -17.84
N ASP A 52 2.15 -11.45 -17.68
CA ASP A 52 1.40 -10.65 -18.64
C ASP A 52 2.34 -9.55 -19.13
N CYS A 53 2.73 -9.59 -20.41
CA CYS A 53 3.71 -8.64 -20.96
C CYS A 53 3.21 -7.19 -20.96
N CYS A 54 1.89 -6.97 -20.86
CA CYS A 54 1.29 -5.65 -20.77
C CYS A 54 1.13 -5.16 -19.33
N LYS A 55 1.37 -6.01 -18.32
CA LYS A 55 1.34 -5.63 -16.91
C LYS A 55 2.73 -5.85 -16.33
N GLU A 56 3.45 -4.76 -16.11
CA GLU A 56 4.65 -4.77 -15.25
C GLU A 56 4.26 -5.20 -13.84
N ASN A 57 4.26 -6.51 -13.63
CA ASN A 57 4.02 -7.11 -12.34
C ASN A 57 5.33 -7.01 -11.57
N ASN A 58 5.58 -5.84 -10.96
CA ASN A 58 6.69 -5.68 -10.05
C ASN A 58 6.67 -6.84 -9.04
N SER A 59 7.80 -7.52 -8.92
CA SER A 59 7.96 -8.69 -8.05
C SER A 59 7.80 -8.33 -6.57
N CYS A 60 7.91 -7.04 -6.24
CA CYS A 60 7.80 -6.50 -4.90
C CYS A 60 6.81 -5.34 -4.85
N ILE A 61 6.10 -5.24 -3.73
CA ILE A 61 5.22 -4.13 -3.36
C ILE A 61 5.69 -3.51 -2.05
N LEU A 62 5.39 -2.23 -1.84
CA LEU A 62 5.68 -1.53 -0.59
C LEU A 62 4.41 -1.43 0.23
N ALA A 63 4.41 -2.05 1.39
CA ALA A 63 3.28 -2.12 2.30
C ALA A 63 3.54 -1.31 3.57
N PHE A 64 2.50 -0.69 4.11
CA PHE A 64 2.57 -0.02 5.40
C PHE A 64 2.59 -1.03 6.54
N ILE A 65 3.43 -0.78 7.54
CA ILE A 65 3.55 -1.56 8.75
C ILE A 65 3.38 -0.68 9.98
N ASP A 66 2.85 -1.27 11.04
CA ASP A 66 2.82 -0.64 12.35
C ASP A 66 4.27 -0.50 12.86
N PRO A 67 4.69 0.71 13.30
CA PRO A 67 6.06 0.93 13.76
C PRO A 67 6.40 0.15 15.04
N ASN A 68 5.41 -0.18 15.87
CA ASN A 68 5.54 -0.89 17.14
C ASN A 68 5.47 -2.40 16.97
N THR A 69 4.41 -2.91 16.33
CA THR A 69 4.19 -4.37 16.21
C THR A 69 4.88 -5.00 15.01
N LYS A 70 5.28 -4.17 14.02
CA LYS A 70 5.82 -4.61 12.72
C LYS A 70 4.84 -5.44 11.88
N GLU A 71 3.57 -5.48 12.26
CA GLU A 71 2.51 -6.09 11.47
C GLU A 71 2.07 -5.18 10.33
N PHE A 72 1.50 -5.75 9.27
CA PHE A 72 0.99 -4.96 8.15
C PHE A 72 -0.28 -4.22 8.55
N LEU A 73 -0.35 -2.94 8.23
CA LEU A 73 -1.56 -2.14 8.42
C LEU A 73 -2.61 -2.53 7.37
N ILE A 74 -3.81 -2.80 7.86
CA ILE A 74 -4.98 -3.18 7.07
C ILE A 74 -6.01 -2.05 7.04
N GLU A 75 -7.09 -2.25 6.30
CA GLU A 75 -8.18 -1.27 6.15
C GLU A 75 -8.75 -0.79 7.50
N ASP A 76 -8.83 -1.68 8.50
CA ASP A 76 -9.32 -1.33 9.85
C ASP A 76 -8.37 -0.39 10.62
N ASN A 77 -7.13 -0.22 10.16
CA ASN A 77 -6.12 0.64 10.78
C ASN A 77 -5.71 1.81 9.87
N ILE A 78 -6.59 2.22 8.96
CA ILE A 78 -6.32 3.25 7.97
C ILE A 78 -6.11 4.64 8.59
N ASP A 79 -6.71 4.88 9.75
CA ASP A 79 -6.52 6.06 10.58
C ASP A 79 -5.04 6.24 10.96
N GLN A 80 -4.34 5.15 11.31
CA GLN A 80 -2.91 5.21 11.63
C GLN A 80 -2.07 5.63 10.41
N VAL A 81 -2.41 5.10 9.23
CA VAL A 81 -1.73 5.48 7.97
C VAL A 81 -1.94 6.95 7.69
N PHE A 82 -3.17 7.47 7.85
CA PHE A 82 -3.44 8.89 7.63
C PHE A 82 -2.74 9.79 8.64
N SER A 83 -2.68 9.42 9.92
CA SER A 83 -1.92 10.16 10.93
C SER A 83 -0.44 10.24 10.55
N ILE A 84 0.19 9.10 10.23
CA ILE A 84 1.59 9.06 9.79
C ILE A 84 1.84 9.97 8.58
N LEU A 85 0.91 9.97 7.61
CA LEU A 85 1.05 10.81 6.42
C LEU A 85 0.94 12.31 6.76
N ILE A 86 -0.07 12.69 7.53
CA ILE A 86 -0.31 14.09 7.93
C ILE A 86 0.84 14.61 8.79
N ASP A 87 1.30 13.82 9.77
CA ASP A 87 2.41 14.15 10.67
C ASP A 87 3.74 14.35 9.93
N ASN A 88 3.85 13.80 8.72
CA ASN A 88 5.01 13.94 7.84
C ASN A 88 4.74 14.84 6.62
N ASP A 89 3.82 15.80 6.75
CA ASP A 89 3.51 16.83 5.75
C ASP A 89 2.99 16.31 4.40
N TYR A 90 2.45 15.08 4.34
CA TYR A 90 1.77 14.60 3.15
C TYR A 90 0.35 15.17 3.09
N LYS A 91 -0.04 15.65 1.91
CA LYS A 91 -1.39 16.13 1.63
C LYS A 91 -2.22 15.04 0.99
N ILE A 92 -3.45 14.84 1.48
CA ILE A 92 -4.40 13.90 0.88
C ILE A 92 -5.16 14.62 -0.24
N GLU A 93 -5.00 14.15 -1.48
CA GLU A 93 -5.55 14.75 -2.69
C GLU A 93 -6.99 14.24 -2.96
N TYR A 94 -7.95 14.67 -2.16
CA TYR A 94 -9.35 14.20 -2.26
C TYR A 94 -9.99 14.44 -3.62
N LYS A 95 -9.77 15.64 -4.20
CA LYS A 95 -10.35 16.02 -5.50
C LYS A 95 -9.87 15.09 -6.62
N MET A 96 -8.57 14.80 -6.65
CA MET A 96 -7.99 13.89 -7.64
C MET A 96 -8.41 12.45 -7.39
N THR A 97 -8.46 12.03 -6.13
CA THR A 97 -8.91 10.69 -5.74
C THR A 97 -10.33 10.42 -6.25
N LYS A 98 -11.24 11.39 -6.13
CA LYS A 98 -12.64 11.28 -6.59
C LYS A 98 -12.79 11.07 -8.10
N LEU A 99 -11.78 11.46 -8.90
CA LEU A 99 -11.81 11.28 -10.36
C LEU A 99 -11.48 9.84 -10.77
N ILE A 100 -10.82 9.07 -9.92
CA ILE A 100 -10.40 7.69 -10.23
C ILE A 100 -11.44 6.72 -9.68
N LYS A 101 -12.10 6.00 -10.59
CA LYS A 101 -13.00 4.89 -10.24
C LYS A 101 -12.21 3.58 -10.18
N ASP A 102 -11.55 3.34 -9.06
CA ASP A 102 -10.89 2.07 -8.77
C ASP A 102 -11.24 1.64 -7.35
N SER A 103 -11.86 0.46 -7.20
CA SER A 103 -12.27 -0.07 -5.90
C SER A 103 -11.08 -0.42 -5.00
N LYS A 104 -9.88 -0.53 -5.57
CA LYS A 104 -8.64 -0.79 -4.82
C LYS A 104 -7.94 0.49 -4.39
N LEU A 105 -8.23 1.63 -5.03
CA LEU A 105 -7.64 2.91 -4.66
C LEU A 105 -8.22 3.37 -3.33
N ILE A 106 -7.33 3.71 -2.40
CA ILE A 106 -7.68 4.35 -1.14
C ILE A 106 -7.66 5.87 -1.34
N CYS A 107 -6.49 6.40 -1.68
CA CYS A 107 -6.32 7.82 -1.92
C CYS A 107 -5.07 8.12 -2.75
N LEU A 108 -5.03 9.34 -3.26
CA LEU A 108 -3.83 9.98 -3.78
C LEU A 108 -3.24 10.88 -2.71
N ILE A 109 -1.92 10.88 -2.59
CA ILE A 109 -1.20 11.78 -1.68
C ILE A 109 -0.12 12.55 -2.43
N SER A 110 0.22 13.73 -1.94
CA SER A 110 1.26 14.58 -2.51
C SER A 110 2.17 15.14 -1.43
N LYS A 111 3.45 15.28 -1.79
CA LYS A 111 4.48 16.02 -1.05
C LYS A 111 5.46 16.61 -2.05
#